data_AF-B4FZK4-F1
#
_entry.id   AF-B4FZK4-F1
#
_cell.length_a   1.000
_cell.length_b   1.000
_cell.length_c   1.000
_cell.angle_alpha   90.00
_cell.angle_beta   90.00
_cell.angle_gamma   90.00
#
_symmetry.space_group_name_H-M   'P 1'
#
loop_
_entity.id
_entity.type
_entity.pdbx_description
1 polymer ?
#
loop_
_entity_poly.entity_id
_entity_poly.type
_entity_poly.pdbx_seq_one_letter_code
_entity_poly.pdbx_strand_id
1 'polypeptide(L)'
;MFMENNGSTEDMGPRSFPVKEVHKIAVLDIRLANADRHAGNILVCKEGEGGNYKLIPIDHGYCLPEKFEDVTFEWLYWPQAREPFSDETIEYIKSLDAEEDIKLLKFHGWELPPRCARVLRISTMLLKKGAARGFTPYDIGRILCRETVNRESEIEDIIQEAEDAVLPGSSENMFLETVSEIMDRHLDKE
;
A
#
# COMPACT_ATOMS: atom_id res chain seq x y z
N MET A 1 8.30 -19.97 0.33
CA MET A 1 9.71 -20.43 0.19
C MET A 1 10.49 -19.82 1.34
N PHE A 2 11.38 -20.57 1.98
CA PHE A 2 12.26 -20.02 3.02
C PHE A 2 13.39 -19.19 2.36
N MET A 3 13.79 -18.09 3.00
CA MET A 3 14.87 -17.22 2.55
C MET A 3 15.91 -17.09 3.66
N GLU A 4 17.18 -17.40 3.37
CA GLU A 4 18.28 -17.11 4.28
C GLU A 4 18.38 -15.59 4.53
N ASN A 5 18.55 -15.21 5.80
CA ASN A 5 18.51 -13.83 6.24
C ASN A 5 19.37 -13.63 7.50
N ASN A 6 19.55 -12.37 7.88
CA ASN A 6 20.36 -11.91 9.02
C ASN A 6 19.51 -11.34 10.17
N GLY A 7 18.22 -11.71 10.26
CA GLY A 7 17.28 -11.20 11.25
C GLY A 7 16.27 -10.18 10.70
N SER A 8 15.39 -9.69 11.57
CA SER A 8 14.41 -8.65 11.27
C SER A 8 15.03 -7.24 11.32
N THR A 9 14.25 -6.25 10.91
CA THR A 9 14.66 -4.83 11.00
C THR A 9 14.51 -4.22 12.40
N GLU A 10 13.94 -4.93 13.38
CA GLU A 10 13.62 -4.40 14.73
C GLU A 10 14.84 -3.89 15.49
N ASP A 11 15.98 -4.59 15.36
CA ASP A 11 17.23 -4.24 16.03
C ASP A 11 18.14 -3.34 15.17
N MET A 12 17.63 -2.81 14.05
CA MET A 12 18.42 -2.04 13.08
C MET A 12 17.90 -0.62 12.92
N GLY A 13 18.80 0.36 12.83
CA GLY A 13 18.43 1.73 12.49
C GLY A 13 18.03 1.84 11.02
N PRO A 14 16.87 2.43 10.67
CA PRO A 14 16.35 2.37 9.30
C PRO A 14 17.20 3.12 8.29
N ARG A 15 18.07 4.05 8.73
CA ARG A 15 18.93 4.88 7.87
C ARG A 15 19.87 4.08 6.96
N SER A 16 20.23 2.85 7.33
CA SER A 16 21.10 2.01 6.51
C SER A 16 20.38 1.28 5.37
N PHE A 17 19.05 1.29 5.35
CA PHE A 17 18.30 0.57 4.34
C PHE A 17 18.29 1.32 2.99
N PRO A 18 18.52 0.63 1.86
CA PRO A 18 18.41 1.26 0.54
C PRO A 18 16.99 1.75 0.25
N VAL A 19 16.89 2.97 -0.28
CA VAL A 19 15.61 3.59 -0.67
C VAL A 19 14.79 2.67 -1.57
N LYS A 20 15.44 2.08 -2.60
CA LYS A 20 14.80 1.17 -3.54
C LYS A 20 14.16 -0.05 -2.86
N GLU A 21 14.75 -0.57 -1.80
CA GLU A 21 14.21 -1.75 -1.09
C GLU A 21 12.98 -1.37 -0.25
N VAL A 22 13.03 -0.22 0.44
CA VAL A 22 11.87 0.32 1.18
C VAL A 22 10.71 0.62 0.24
N HIS A 23 10.97 1.22 -0.92
CA HIS A 23 9.95 1.55 -1.92
C HIS A 23 9.25 0.31 -2.49
N LYS A 24 9.98 -0.79 -2.72
CA LYS A 24 9.37 -2.07 -3.15
C LYS A 24 8.35 -2.58 -2.13
N ILE A 25 8.70 -2.53 -0.85
CA ILE A 25 7.81 -2.94 0.24
C ILE A 25 6.62 -2.00 0.32
N ALA A 26 6.84 -0.68 0.25
CA ALA A 26 5.76 0.30 0.28
C ALA A 26 4.75 0.10 -0.86
N VAL A 27 5.22 -0.11 -2.09
CA VAL A 27 4.34 -0.40 -3.24
C VAL A 27 3.51 -1.67 -3.01
N LEU A 28 4.11 -2.73 -2.46
CA LEU A 28 3.38 -3.96 -2.16
C LEU A 28 2.35 -3.76 -1.05
N ASP A 29 2.78 -3.20 0.08
CA ASP A 29 1.94 -3.03 1.27
C ASP A 29 0.78 -2.06 1.05
N ILE A 30 1.01 -0.97 0.31
CA ILE A 30 -0.06 -0.05 -0.09
C ILE A 30 -1.12 -0.80 -0.88
N ARG A 31 -0.73 -1.53 -1.94
CA ARG A 31 -1.70 -2.27 -2.78
C ARG A 31 -2.46 -3.31 -1.98
N LEU A 32 -1.78 -4.02 -1.11
CA LEU A 32 -2.39 -5.06 -0.29
C LEU A 32 -3.11 -4.50 0.94
N ALA A 33 -3.06 -3.19 1.20
CA ALA A 33 -3.59 -2.57 2.41
C ALA A 33 -3.18 -3.36 3.67
N ASN A 34 -1.86 -3.57 3.82
CA ASN A 34 -1.33 -4.42 4.88
C ASN A 34 -1.69 -3.85 6.28
N ALA A 35 -2.34 -4.67 7.11
CA ALA A 35 -2.78 -4.29 8.45
C ALA A 35 -1.78 -4.69 9.56
N ASP A 36 -0.60 -5.19 9.20
CA ASP A 36 0.41 -5.63 10.19
C ASP A 36 1.85 -5.49 9.69
N ARG A 37 2.17 -4.44 8.90
CA ARG A 37 3.57 -4.21 8.51
C ARG A 37 4.34 -3.55 9.66
N HIS A 38 4.92 -4.37 10.54
CA HIS A 38 5.90 -3.94 11.53
C HIS A 38 7.34 -4.34 11.15
N ALA A 39 8.34 -3.79 11.87
CA ALA A 39 9.77 -4.03 11.62
C ALA A 39 10.16 -5.52 11.70
N GLY A 40 9.46 -6.28 12.55
CA GLY A 40 9.60 -7.73 12.68
C GLY A 40 9.21 -8.51 11.42
N ASN A 41 8.30 -7.96 10.62
CA ASN A 41 7.83 -8.55 9.37
C ASN A 41 8.68 -8.17 8.15
N ILE A 42 9.82 -7.48 8.36
CA ILE A 42 10.78 -7.15 7.31
C ILE A 42 12.10 -7.79 7.69
N LEU A 43 12.53 -8.78 6.91
CA LEU A 43 13.83 -9.43 7.10
C LEU A 43 14.92 -8.69 6.34
N VAL A 44 16.12 -8.77 6.86
CA VAL A 44 17.32 -8.17 6.28
C VAL A 44 18.22 -9.27 5.75
N CYS A 45 18.67 -9.15 4.50
CA CYS A 45 19.71 -10.01 3.94
C CYS A 45 20.88 -9.14 3.50
N LYS A 46 22.09 -9.42 3.99
CA LYS A 46 23.31 -8.72 3.61
C LYS A 46 23.88 -9.31 2.33
N GLU A 47 24.05 -8.49 1.30
CA GLU A 47 24.73 -8.90 0.08
C GLU A 47 26.20 -8.43 0.09
N GLY A 48 27.10 -9.40 0.19
CA GLY A 48 28.55 -9.18 0.06
C GLY A 48 29.19 -8.35 1.17
N GLU A 49 30.48 -8.06 0.99
CA GLU A 49 31.24 -7.17 1.87
C GLU A 49 31.04 -5.72 1.41
N GLY A 50 29.98 -5.06 1.89
CA GLY A 50 29.71 -3.67 1.51
C GLY A 50 28.48 -2.99 2.10
N GLY A 51 27.68 -3.67 2.92
CA GLY A 51 26.50 -3.06 3.54
C GLY A 51 25.32 -2.84 2.56
N ASN A 52 25.32 -3.54 1.41
CA ASN A 52 24.15 -3.59 0.55
C ASN A 52 23.12 -4.52 1.18
N TYR A 53 22.04 -3.94 1.69
CA TYR A 53 20.94 -4.70 2.27
C TYR A 53 19.88 -4.99 1.21
N LYS A 54 19.40 -6.22 1.18
CA LYS A 54 18.11 -6.59 0.60
C LYS A 54 17.09 -6.69 1.72
N LEU A 55 15.88 -6.18 1.47
CA LEU A 55 14.78 -6.30 2.40
C LEU A 55 13.77 -7.31 1.87
N ILE A 56 13.34 -8.23 2.73
CA ILE A 56 12.43 -9.31 2.37
C ILE A 56 11.17 -9.14 3.24
N PRO A 57 10.06 -8.62 2.69
CA PRO A 57 8.81 -8.59 3.43
C PRO A 57 8.31 -10.02 3.59
N ILE A 58 7.94 -10.37 4.81
CA ILE A 58 7.31 -11.64 5.17
C ILE A 58 5.95 -11.40 5.80
N ASP A 59 5.28 -12.49 6.17
CA ASP A 59 4.04 -12.51 6.93
C ASP A 59 2.94 -11.56 6.40
N HIS A 60 2.38 -11.94 5.26
CA HIS A 60 1.30 -11.19 4.61
C HIS A 60 -0.09 -11.69 5.06
N GLY A 61 -0.19 -12.34 6.24
CA GLY A 61 -1.42 -12.94 6.74
C GLY A 61 -2.55 -11.93 7.01
N TYR A 62 -2.19 -10.67 7.28
CA TYR A 62 -3.09 -9.55 7.54
C TYR A 62 -3.20 -8.57 6.35
N CYS A 63 -2.97 -9.06 5.13
CA CYS A 63 -3.21 -8.31 3.90
C CYS A 63 -4.64 -8.49 3.38
N LEU A 64 -5.10 -7.55 2.55
CA LEU A 64 -6.41 -7.52 1.90
C LEU A 64 -7.60 -7.57 2.87
N PRO A 65 -7.66 -6.66 3.86
CA PRO A 65 -8.78 -6.57 4.79
C PRO A 65 -10.09 -6.17 4.09
N GLU A 66 -11.21 -6.24 4.80
CA GLU A 66 -12.50 -5.71 4.30
C GLU A 66 -12.62 -4.19 4.40
N LYS A 67 -11.79 -3.54 5.23
CA LYS A 67 -11.79 -2.10 5.54
C LYS A 67 -10.37 -1.59 5.76
N PHE A 68 -10.17 -0.27 5.69
CA PHE A 68 -8.86 0.37 5.87
C PHE A 68 -8.50 0.66 7.35
N GLU A 69 -9.42 0.44 8.29
CA GLU A 69 -9.29 0.78 9.72
C GLU A 69 -7.97 0.32 10.38
N ASP A 70 -7.50 -0.89 10.03
CA ASP A 70 -6.32 -1.51 10.65
C ASP A 70 -5.04 -1.33 9.82
N VAL A 71 -5.07 -0.60 8.70
CA VAL A 71 -3.90 -0.46 7.81
C VAL A 71 -2.77 0.29 8.51
N THR A 72 -1.59 -0.34 8.58
CA THR A 72 -0.44 0.18 9.30
C THR A 72 0.88 -0.16 8.63
N PHE A 73 1.77 0.83 8.59
CA PHE A 73 3.06 0.74 7.90
C PHE A 73 4.19 1.28 8.76
N GLU A 74 5.06 0.41 9.26
CA GLU A 74 6.27 0.81 9.99
C GLU A 74 7.22 1.67 9.14
N TRP A 75 7.35 1.33 7.85
CA TRP A 75 8.21 2.06 6.94
C TRP A 75 7.78 3.50 6.71
N LEU A 76 6.55 3.89 7.09
CA LEU A 76 6.05 5.26 6.98
C LEU A 76 6.91 6.25 7.77
N TYR A 77 7.52 5.78 8.87
CA TYR A 77 8.36 6.61 9.74
C TYR A 77 9.85 6.58 9.36
N TRP A 78 10.21 5.85 8.30
CA TRP A 78 11.59 5.75 7.84
C TRP A 78 11.90 6.89 6.86
N PRO A 79 13.12 7.46 6.88
CA PRO A 79 13.47 8.60 6.02
C PRO A 79 13.30 8.28 4.52
N GLN A 80 13.50 7.02 4.11
CA GLN A 80 13.35 6.56 2.73
C GLN A 80 11.93 6.71 2.20
N ALA A 81 10.91 6.67 3.05
CA ALA A 81 9.52 6.84 2.63
C ALA A 81 9.22 8.27 2.16
N ARG A 82 10.05 9.25 2.55
CA ARG A 82 9.93 10.66 2.13
C ARG A 82 10.74 10.99 0.87
N GLU A 83 11.44 10.01 0.31
CA GLU A 83 12.14 10.15 -0.96
C GLU A 83 11.17 9.87 -2.12
N PRO A 84 11.26 10.60 -3.24
CA PRO A 84 10.41 10.37 -4.41
C PRO A 84 10.67 8.99 -5.03
N PHE A 85 9.63 8.38 -5.58
CA PHE A 85 9.77 7.15 -6.36
C PHE A 85 10.72 7.38 -7.55
N SER A 86 11.51 6.34 -7.87
CA SER A 86 12.30 6.34 -9.11
C SER A 86 11.42 6.20 -10.35
N ASP A 87 11.90 6.64 -11.51
CA ASP A 87 11.18 6.48 -12.80
C ASP A 87 10.82 5.01 -13.09
N GLU A 88 11.72 4.08 -12.77
CA GLU A 88 11.47 2.64 -12.88
C GLU A 88 10.28 2.20 -12.01
N THR A 89 10.20 2.71 -10.78
CA THR A 89 9.09 2.42 -9.85
C THR A 89 7.79 3.06 -10.31
N ILE A 90 7.84 4.29 -10.85
CA ILE A 90 6.66 5.00 -11.37
C ILE A 90 6.08 4.24 -12.58
N GLU A 91 6.92 3.82 -13.52
CA GLU A 91 6.46 3.03 -14.67
C GLU A 91 5.91 1.66 -14.24
N TYR A 92 6.53 1.01 -13.24
CA TYR A 92 5.96 -0.19 -12.63
C TYR A 92 4.57 0.07 -12.04
N ILE A 93 4.42 1.11 -11.19
CA ILE A 93 3.14 1.50 -10.58
C ILE A 93 2.07 1.75 -11.64
N LYS A 94 2.42 2.47 -12.70
CA LYS A 94 1.52 2.79 -13.81
C LYS A 94 0.99 1.53 -14.51
N SER A 95 1.82 0.48 -14.60
CA SER A 95 1.45 -0.79 -15.23
C SER A 95 0.53 -1.70 -14.39
N LEU A 96 0.35 -1.41 -13.10
CA LEU A 96 -0.47 -2.22 -12.20
C LEU A 96 -1.95 -2.21 -12.61
N ASP A 97 -2.61 -3.36 -12.51
CA ASP A 97 -4.04 -3.54 -12.81
C ASP A 97 -4.70 -4.48 -11.79
N ALA A 98 -5.54 -3.90 -10.92
CA ALA A 98 -6.23 -4.61 -9.86
C ALA A 98 -7.14 -5.74 -10.38
N GLU A 99 -7.72 -5.63 -11.58
CA GLU A 99 -8.55 -6.69 -12.14
C GLU A 99 -7.72 -7.88 -12.59
N GLU A 100 -6.54 -7.62 -13.17
CA GLU A 100 -5.60 -8.70 -13.51
C GLU A 100 -5.06 -9.40 -12.26
N ASP A 101 -4.80 -8.66 -11.18
CA ASP A 101 -4.43 -9.25 -9.90
C ASP A 101 -5.55 -10.14 -9.33
N ILE A 102 -6.81 -9.66 -9.32
CA ILE A 102 -7.96 -10.42 -8.83
C ILE A 102 -8.15 -11.70 -9.66
N LYS A 103 -8.01 -11.62 -10.99
CA LYS A 103 -8.05 -12.79 -11.88
C LYS A 103 -6.92 -13.77 -11.58
N LEU A 104 -5.72 -13.28 -11.31
CA LEU A 104 -4.56 -14.10 -10.96
C LEU A 104 -4.80 -14.86 -9.65
N LEU A 105 -5.31 -14.19 -8.61
CA LEU A 105 -5.66 -14.84 -7.34
C LEU A 105 -6.71 -15.93 -7.55
N LYS A 106 -7.76 -15.63 -8.33
CA LYS A 106 -8.79 -16.60 -8.67
C LYS A 106 -8.23 -17.80 -9.45
N PHE A 107 -7.34 -17.55 -10.40
CA PHE A 107 -6.66 -18.60 -11.16
C PHE A 107 -5.85 -19.55 -10.25
N HIS A 108 -5.21 -19.01 -9.20
CA HIS A 108 -4.50 -19.78 -8.20
C HIS A 108 -5.40 -20.39 -7.10
N GLY A 109 -6.72 -20.31 -7.26
CA GLY A 109 -7.69 -20.99 -6.40
C GLY A 109 -8.19 -20.17 -5.22
N TRP A 110 -7.88 -18.87 -5.17
CA TRP A 110 -8.42 -17.98 -4.14
C TRP A 110 -9.37 -16.94 -4.75
N GLU A 111 -10.66 -17.12 -4.52
CA GLU A 111 -11.67 -16.14 -4.93
C GLU A 111 -11.78 -15.06 -3.87
N LEU A 112 -11.26 -13.87 -4.19
CA LEU A 112 -11.19 -12.75 -3.26
C LEU A 112 -12.60 -12.25 -2.92
N PRO A 113 -12.97 -12.13 -1.62
CA PRO A 113 -14.27 -11.59 -1.24
C PRO A 113 -14.50 -10.19 -1.82
N PRO A 114 -15.75 -9.82 -2.19
CA PRO A 114 -16.03 -8.55 -2.86
C PRO A 114 -15.51 -7.30 -2.11
N ARG A 115 -15.59 -7.30 -0.77
CA ARG A 115 -15.09 -6.20 0.07
C ARG A 115 -13.56 -6.08 0.03
N CYS A 116 -12.84 -7.20 0.14
CA CYS A 116 -11.39 -7.25 -0.01
C CYS A 116 -10.95 -6.83 -1.42
N ALA A 117 -11.69 -7.25 -2.45
CA ALA A 117 -11.45 -6.84 -3.83
C ALA A 117 -11.63 -5.33 -4.04
N ARG A 118 -12.64 -4.72 -3.39
CA ARG A 118 -12.83 -3.27 -3.37
C ARG A 118 -11.63 -2.56 -2.73
N VAL A 119 -11.13 -3.05 -1.58
CA VAL A 119 -9.93 -2.51 -0.93
C VAL A 119 -8.73 -2.54 -1.88
N LEU A 120 -8.46 -3.67 -2.55
CA LEU A 120 -7.36 -3.79 -3.53
C LEU A 120 -7.49 -2.82 -4.72
N ARG A 121 -8.72 -2.59 -5.20
CA ARG A 121 -8.98 -1.63 -6.30
C ARG A 121 -8.70 -0.20 -5.85
N ILE A 122 -9.24 0.19 -4.71
CA ILE A 122 -9.11 1.55 -4.18
C ILE A 122 -7.66 1.85 -3.80
N SER A 123 -6.97 0.91 -3.15
CA SER A 123 -5.56 1.08 -2.78
C SER A 123 -4.65 1.17 -4.01
N THR A 124 -4.88 0.34 -5.04
CA THR A 124 -4.16 0.40 -6.32
C THR A 124 -4.45 1.71 -7.05
N MET A 125 -5.70 2.19 -7.02
CA MET A 125 -6.08 3.48 -7.60
C MET A 125 -5.38 4.64 -6.90
N LEU A 126 -5.37 4.67 -5.57
CA LEU A 126 -4.68 5.67 -4.76
C LEU A 126 -3.18 5.68 -5.07
N LEU A 127 -2.53 4.51 -5.09
CA LEU A 127 -1.12 4.40 -5.42
C LEU A 127 -0.81 4.98 -6.80
N LYS A 128 -1.61 4.64 -7.82
CA LYS A 128 -1.42 5.14 -9.19
C LYS A 128 -1.64 6.64 -9.28
N LYS A 129 -2.70 7.16 -8.66
CA LYS A 129 -3.04 8.59 -8.67
C LYS A 129 -2.03 9.44 -7.89
N GLY A 130 -1.56 8.96 -6.75
CA GLY A 130 -0.52 9.61 -5.95
C GLY A 130 0.83 9.62 -6.67
N ALA A 131 1.28 8.47 -7.18
CA ALA A 131 2.55 8.40 -7.91
C ALA A 131 2.55 9.31 -9.15
N ALA A 132 1.44 9.39 -9.88
CA ALA A 132 1.30 10.30 -11.02
C ALA A 132 1.38 11.80 -10.65
N ARG A 133 1.09 12.15 -9.39
CA ARG A 133 1.22 13.50 -8.81
C ARG A 133 2.58 13.76 -8.18
N GLY A 134 3.50 12.80 -8.23
CA GLY A 134 4.82 12.92 -7.61
C GLY A 134 4.81 12.70 -6.09
N PHE A 135 3.74 12.13 -5.53
CA PHE A 135 3.67 11.82 -4.10
C PHE A 135 4.70 10.75 -3.74
N THR A 136 5.29 10.91 -2.56
CA THR A 136 6.23 9.94 -1.99
C THR A 136 5.47 8.76 -1.35
N PRO A 137 6.14 7.63 -1.04
CA PRO A 137 5.52 6.57 -0.24
C PRO A 137 4.88 7.09 1.05
N TYR A 138 5.49 8.10 1.69
CA TYR A 138 4.96 8.72 2.90
C TYR A 138 3.62 9.41 2.66
N ASP A 139 3.53 10.22 1.60
CA ASP A 139 2.32 10.99 1.27
C ASP A 139 1.16 10.05 0.93
N ILE A 140 1.43 8.93 0.26
CA ILE A 140 0.40 7.93 -0.06
C ILE A 140 0.05 7.10 1.18
N GLY A 141 1.05 6.66 1.95
CA GLY A 141 0.85 5.84 3.14
C GLY A 141 0.07 6.56 4.25
N ARG A 142 0.31 7.88 4.44
CA ARG A 142 -0.42 8.68 5.44
C ARG A 142 -1.92 8.83 5.15
N ILE A 143 -2.33 8.70 3.88
CA ILE A 143 -3.74 8.72 3.46
C ILE A 143 -4.45 7.42 3.88
N LEU A 144 -3.71 6.30 3.88
CA LEU A 144 -4.22 4.97 4.23
C LEU A 144 -4.25 4.69 5.72
N CYS A 145 -3.26 5.21 6.46
CA CYS A 145 -3.11 4.94 7.88
C CYS A 145 -3.86 5.96 8.73
N ARG A 146 -4.59 5.49 9.75
CA ARG A 146 -5.13 6.36 10.79
C ARG A 146 -4.01 6.98 11.62
N GLU A 147 -4.07 8.29 11.88
CA GLU A 147 -3.12 8.97 12.77
C GLU A 147 -3.25 8.50 14.23
N THR A 148 -4.48 8.20 14.65
CA THR A 148 -4.82 7.65 15.95
C THR A 148 -5.99 6.68 15.79
N VAL A 149 -6.14 5.74 16.72
CA VAL A 149 -7.25 4.76 16.70
C VAL A 149 -8.65 5.40 16.68
N ASN A 150 -8.77 6.68 17.07
CA ASN A 150 -10.05 7.40 17.17
C ASN A 150 -10.29 8.37 16.00
N ARG A 151 -9.38 8.48 15.03
CA ARG A 151 -9.50 9.36 13.88
C ARG A 151 -9.42 8.52 12.61
N GLU A 152 -10.50 8.52 11.84
CA GLU A 152 -10.55 7.88 10.53
C GLU A 152 -9.46 8.44 9.62
N SER A 153 -8.94 7.58 8.75
CA SER A 153 -7.93 7.93 7.77
C SER A 153 -8.56 8.68 6.60
N GLU A 154 -7.75 9.43 5.84
CA GLU A 154 -8.27 10.20 4.70
C GLU A 154 -8.90 9.29 3.64
N ILE A 155 -8.42 8.04 3.47
CA ILE A 155 -9.05 7.07 2.57
C ILE A 155 -10.45 6.64 3.06
N GLU A 156 -10.66 6.55 4.37
CA GLU A 156 -11.96 6.23 4.95
C GLU A 156 -12.95 7.38 4.73
N ASP A 157 -12.50 8.63 4.91
CA ASP A 157 -13.30 9.82 4.60
C ASP A 157 -13.71 9.86 3.11
N ILE A 158 -12.77 9.55 2.20
CA ILE A 158 -13.03 9.47 0.75
C ILE A 158 -14.08 8.39 0.43
N ILE A 159 -13.98 7.23 1.07
CA ILE A 159 -14.91 6.12 0.86
C ILE A 159 -16.29 6.48 1.41
N GLN A 160 -16.36 7.06 2.60
CA GLN A 160 -17.63 7.48 3.21
C GLN A 160 -18.31 8.56 2.36
N GLU A 161 -17.56 9.54 1.84
CA GLU A 161 -18.11 10.56 0.93
C GLU A 161 -18.67 9.92 -0.36
N ALA A 162 -18.01 8.88 -0.88
CA ALA A 162 -18.51 8.14 -2.04
C ALA A 162 -19.77 7.33 -1.72
N GLU A 163 -19.83 6.70 -0.55
CA GLU A 163 -21.01 5.95 -0.09
C GLU A 163 -22.23 6.86 0.08
N ASP A 164 -22.03 8.07 0.60
CA ASP A 164 -23.08 9.07 0.76
C ASP A 164 -23.56 9.67 -0.59
N ALA A 165 -22.69 9.67 -1.60
CA ALA A 165 -22.98 10.22 -2.93
C ALA A 165 -23.73 9.23 -3.86
N VAL A 166 -23.60 7.92 -3.63
CA VAL A 166 -24.27 6.90 -4.47
C VAL A 166 -25.62 6.45 -3.91
N LEU A 167 -26.55 6.10 -4.79
CA LEU A 167 -27.84 5.55 -4.37
C LEU A 167 -27.70 4.10 -3.90
N PRO A 168 -28.53 3.64 -2.93
CA PRO A 168 -28.58 2.23 -2.55
C PRO A 168 -28.81 1.31 -3.76
N GLY A 169 -27.99 0.27 -3.89
CA GLY A 169 -28.05 -0.68 -5.01
C GLY A 169 -27.32 -0.24 -6.29
N SER A 170 -26.56 0.86 -6.24
CA SER A 170 -25.63 1.23 -7.33
C SER A 170 -24.61 0.12 -7.60
N SER A 171 -24.13 0.04 -8.84
CA SER A 171 -23.14 -0.96 -9.22
C SER A 171 -21.76 -0.67 -8.61
N GLU A 172 -20.94 -1.71 -8.47
CA GLU A 172 -19.57 -1.57 -7.99
C GLU A 172 -18.75 -0.59 -8.85
N ASN A 173 -18.92 -0.63 -10.18
CA ASN A 173 -18.21 0.25 -11.09
C ASN A 173 -18.59 1.72 -10.85
N MET A 174 -19.87 2.03 -10.69
CA MET A 174 -20.34 3.38 -10.41
C MET A 174 -19.81 3.89 -9.06
N PHE A 175 -19.75 3.02 -8.05
CA PHE A 175 -19.14 3.34 -6.77
C PHE A 175 -17.64 3.66 -6.92
N LEU A 176 -16.89 2.83 -7.64
CA LEU A 176 -15.45 3.05 -7.85
C LEU A 176 -15.14 4.28 -8.72
N GLU A 177 -15.98 4.59 -9.70
CA GLU A 177 -15.90 5.84 -10.47
C GLU A 177 -16.09 7.05 -9.55
N THR A 178 -17.08 6.99 -8.66
CA THR A 178 -17.35 8.04 -7.67
C THR A 178 -16.16 8.20 -6.71
N VAL A 179 -15.61 7.10 -6.18
CA VAL A 179 -14.39 7.12 -5.36
C VAL A 179 -13.22 7.76 -6.11
N SER A 180 -13.03 7.42 -7.39
CA SER A 180 -11.96 7.99 -8.23
C SER A 180 -12.04 9.52 -8.33
N GLU A 181 -13.24 10.06 -8.58
CA GLU A 181 -13.46 11.51 -8.71
C GLU A 181 -13.28 12.24 -7.38
N ILE A 182 -13.82 11.67 -6.29
CA ILE A 182 -13.64 12.22 -4.95
C ILE A 182 -12.16 12.21 -4.57
N MET A 183 -11.49 11.08 -4.77
CA MET A 183 -10.06 10.94 -4.51
C MET A 183 -9.23 11.98 -5.25
N ASP A 184 -9.50 12.25 -6.53
CA ASP A 184 -8.78 13.32 -7.26
C ASP A 184 -8.94 14.68 -6.57
N ARG A 185 -10.14 15.04 -6.10
CA ARG A 185 -10.38 16.31 -5.39
C ARG A 185 -9.67 16.40 -4.05
N HIS A 186 -9.44 15.27 -3.38
CA HIS A 186 -8.67 15.21 -2.12
C HIS A 186 -7.16 15.34 -2.43
N LEU A 187 -6.66 14.58 -3.40
CA LEU A 187 -5.24 14.58 -3.76
C LEU A 187 -4.77 15.89 -4.42
N ASP A 188 -5.66 16.65 -5.08
CA ASP A 188 -5.30 17.92 -5.72
C ASP A 188 -5.21 19.11 -4.72
N LYS A 189 -5.57 18.90 -3.45
CA LYS A 189 -5.50 19.93 -2.39
C LYS A 189 -4.19 19.93 -1.61
N GLU A 190 -3.40 18.87 -1.72
CA GLU A 190 -2.11 18.67 -1.05
C GLU A 190 -0.95 19.30 -1.84
#